data_AF-A0A8T4D0A3-F1
#
_entry.id   AF-A0A8T4D0A3-F1
#
_cell.length_a   1.000
_cell.length_b   1.000
_cell.length_c   1.000
_cell.angle_alpha   90.00
_cell.angle_beta   90.00
_cell.angle_gamma   90.00
#
_symmetry.space_group_name_H-M   'P 1'
#
loop_
_entity.id
_entity.type
_entity.pdbx_description
1 polymer ?
#
loop_
_entity_poly.entity_id
_entity_poly.type
_entity_poly.pdbx_seq_one_letter_code
_entity_poly.pdbx_strand_id
1 'polypeptide(L)'
;MVSYNVQYARLKRHYDSAITNYDIISFLDLAHTLRVWTELKNKVTEIKNENIFKIPILTKKFKKLLTGGTYVFCHLPSGVTTNSVNRTTLNQQEIISGPAAEKFSTGTFVKFDNDTSMTRAQFFVIHRVLSPEEVKIMNDESHKMQTQRVNFAKYLESPAIKFNVENCNAAYISNEELIKRIANEYDASHPSNSDSDFEVANIFSGPTKKMMQYKCAKLPLPYFITLHIAKNILDQLESTFER
;
A
#
# COMPACT_ATOMS: atom_id res chain seq x y z
N MET A 1 -9.14 2.42 -29.35
CA MET A 1 -8.68 3.17 -28.16
C MET A 1 -9.68 2.89 -27.06
N VAL A 2 -9.32 2.14 -26.00
CA VAL A 2 -10.27 1.84 -24.91
C VAL A 2 -10.62 3.14 -24.20
N SER A 3 -11.92 3.43 -24.05
CA SER A 3 -12.38 4.65 -23.39
C SER A 3 -11.91 4.68 -21.92
N TYR A 4 -11.40 5.83 -21.45
CA TYR A 4 -10.96 5.99 -20.06
C TYR A 4 -12.07 5.68 -19.05
N ASN A 5 -13.32 5.97 -19.42
CA ASN A 5 -14.50 5.63 -18.62
C ASN A 5 -14.62 4.11 -18.40
N VAL A 6 -14.22 3.30 -19.39
CA VAL A 6 -14.21 1.83 -19.25
C VAL A 6 -13.13 1.40 -18.25
N GLN A 7 -11.96 2.03 -18.25
CA GLN A 7 -10.90 1.71 -17.29
C GLN A 7 -11.25 2.18 -15.87
N TYR A 8 -11.96 3.30 -15.74
CA TYR A 8 -12.52 3.77 -14.47
C TYR A 8 -13.57 2.81 -13.92
N ALA A 9 -14.55 2.42 -14.74
CA ALA A 9 -15.55 1.45 -14.35
C ALA A 9 -14.95 0.08 -13.97
N ARG A 10 -13.91 -0.37 -14.69
CA ARG A 10 -13.15 -1.58 -14.35
C ARG A 10 -12.47 -1.45 -12.99
N LEU A 11 -11.77 -0.35 -12.74
CA LEU A 11 -11.12 -0.11 -11.45
C LEU A 11 -12.14 -0.11 -10.31
N LYS A 12 -13.28 0.57 -10.48
CA LYS A 12 -14.34 0.62 -9.49
C LYS A 12 -14.86 -0.78 -9.17
N ARG A 13 -15.19 -1.57 -10.20
CA ARG A 13 -15.67 -2.95 -10.05
C ARG A 13 -14.66 -3.84 -9.31
N HIS A 14 -13.39 -3.79 -9.67
CA HIS A 14 -12.36 -4.62 -9.02
C HIS A 14 -12.04 -4.14 -7.61
N TYR A 15 -12.10 -2.83 -7.35
CA TYR A 15 -12.01 -2.28 -6.00
C TYR A 15 -13.14 -2.80 -5.11
N ASP A 16 -14.39 -2.70 -5.57
CA ASP A 16 -15.58 -3.16 -4.84
C ASP A 16 -15.53 -4.67 -4.57
N SER A 17 -15.06 -5.46 -5.55
CA SER A 17 -14.84 -6.90 -5.38
C SER A 17 -13.76 -7.18 -4.33
N ALA A 18 -12.64 -6.47 -4.39
CA ALA A 18 -11.53 -6.66 -3.45
C ALA A 18 -11.94 -6.33 -2.01
N ILE A 19 -12.59 -5.20 -1.75
CA ILE A 19 -13.04 -4.84 -0.38
C ILE A 19 -14.08 -5.80 0.18
N THR A 20 -14.89 -6.41 -0.69
CA THR A 20 -16.01 -7.27 -0.30
C THR A 20 -15.58 -8.70 -0.03
N ASN A 21 -14.85 -9.30 -0.98
CA ASN A 21 -14.50 -10.72 -0.91
C ASN A 21 -13.31 -10.98 0.03
N TYR A 22 -12.44 -9.98 0.21
CA TYR A 22 -11.29 -10.05 1.12
C TYR A 22 -10.40 -11.29 0.88
N ASP A 23 -10.03 -11.52 -0.38
CA ASP A 23 -9.27 -12.69 -0.80
C ASP A 23 -8.12 -12.32 -1.76
N ILE A 24 -7.21 -13.28 -1.98
CA ILE A 24 -6.01 -13.10 -2.80
C ILE A 24 -6.32 -13.01 -4.30
N ILE A 25 -7.40 -13.63 -4.78
CA ILE A 25 -7.79 -13.56 -6.20
C ILE A 25 -8.27 -12.14 -6.51
N SER A 26 -9.21 -11.63 -5.71
CA SER A 26 -9.72 -10.27 -5.86
C SER A 26 -8.61 -9.20 -5.70
N PHE A 27 -7.60 -9.49 -4.88
CA PHE A 27 -6.38 -8.68 -4.78
C PHE A 27 -5.58 -8.61 -6.10
N LEU A 28 -5.31 -9.77 -6.70
CA LEU A 28 -4.51 -9.85 -7.93
C LEU A 28 -5.25 -9.19 -9.10
N ASP A 29 -6.55 -9.43 -9.23
CA ASP A 29 -7.40 -8.78 -10.23
C ASP A 29 -7.35 -7.24 -10.12
N LEU A 30 -7.39 -6.72 -8.88
CA LEU A 30 -7.23 -5.29 -8.63
C LEU A 30 -5.84 -4.79 -9.03
N ALA A 31 -4.77 -5.53 -8.69
CA ALA A 31 -3.40 -5.16 -9.05
C ALA A 31 -3.21 -5.10 -10.58
N HIS A 32 -3.76 -6.06 -11.32
CA HIS A 32 -3.74 -6.04 -12.79
C HIS A 32 -4.49 -4.84 -13.36
N THR A 33 -5.65 -4.51 -12.78
CA THR A 33 -6.40 -3.32 -13.19
C THR A 33 -5.59 -2.04 -12.93
N LEU A 34 -4.95 -1.92 -11.77
CA LEU A 34 -4.08 -0.80 -11.41
C LEU A 34 -2.86 -0.69 -12.33
N ARG A 35 -2.31 -1.79 -12.84
CA ARG A 35 -1.20 -1.75 -13.80
C ARG A 35 -1.55 -0.94 -15.04
N VAL A 36 -2.76 -1.11 -15.58
CA VAL A 36 -3.24 -0.30 -16.71
C VAL A 36 -3.22 1.19 -16.35
N TRP A 37 -3.59 1.56 -15.12
CA TRP A 37 -3.52 2.95 -14.66
C TRP A 37 -2.09 3.50 -14.60
N THR A 38 -1.09 2.67 -14.31
CA THR A 38 0.32 3.10 -14.39
C THR A 38 0.74 3.44 -15.82
N GLU A 39 0.21 2.73 -16.82
CA GLU A 39 0.48 3.00 -18.25
C GLU A 39 -0.26 4.25 -18.74
N LEU A 40 -1.38 4.59 -18.10
CA LEU A 40 -2.16 5.81 -18.38
C LEU A 40 -1.63 7.06 -17.66
N LYS A 41 -0.53 6.96 -16.90
CA LYS A 41 0.05 8.03 -16.07
C LYS A 41 0.09 9.40 -16.75
N ASN A 42 0.72 9.47 -17.92
CA ASN A 42 0.92 10.75 -18.63
C ASN A 42 -0.41 11.34 -19.09
N LYS A 43 -1.28 10.51 -19.67
CA LYS A 43 -2.58 10.94 -20.20
C LYS A 43 -3.53 11.40 -19.10
N VAL A 44 -3.58 10.69 -17.98
CA VAL A 44 -4.40 11.10 -16.82
C VAL A 44 -3.87 12.40 -16.22
N THR A 45 -2.54 12.58 -16.17
CA THR A 45 -1.92 13.83 -15.71
C THR A 45 -2.25 15.00 -16.64
N GLU A 46 -2.32 14.77 -17.95
CA GLU A 46 -2.75 15.78 -18.93
C GLU A 46 -4.24 16.15 -18.77
N ILE A 47 -5.11 15.15 -18.60
CA ILE A 47 -6.56 15.35 -18.40
C ILE A 47 -6.83 16.07 -17.06
N LYS A 48 -6.09 15.72 -16.01
CA LYS A 48 -6.27 16.24 -14.65
C LYS A 48 -4.92 16.62 -14.03
N ASN A 49 -4.38 17.77 -14.46
CA ASN A 49 -3.09 18.29 -13.98
C ASN A 49 -3.15 18.98 -12.59
N GLU A 50 -4.23 18.76 -11.85
CA GLU A 50 -4.39 19.36 -10.54
C GLU A 50 -3.67 18.55 -9.45
N ASN A 51 -3.13 19.25 -8.45
CA ASN A 51 -2.57 18.62 -7.27
C ASN A 51 -3.69 18.17 -6.31
N ILE A 52 -4.29 17.02 -6.61
CA ILE A 52 -5.43 16.48 -5.83
C ILE A 52 -5.07 15.23 -5.03
N PHE A 53 -4.00 14.52 -5.40
CA PHE A 53 -3.57 13.31 -4.71
C PHE A 53 -2.74 13.66 -3.46
N LYS A 54 -2.99 13.00 -2.34
CA LYS A 54 -2.30 13.25 -1.06
C LYS A 54 -1.15 12.26 -0.87
N ILE A 55 0.02 12.77 -0.51
CA ILE A 55 1.19 11.99 -0.12
C ILE A 55 1.65 12.36 1.31
N PRO A 56 2.16 11.41 2.10
CA PRO A 56 2.58 11.69 3.48
C PRO A 56 3.93 12.40 3.58
N ILE A 57 4.02 13.38 4.48
CA ILE A 57 5.27 14.00 4.92
C ILE A 57 5.61 13.48 6.33
N LEU A 58 6.70 12.73 6.42
CA LEU A 58 7.24 12.27 7.69
C LEU A 58 7.82 13.44 8.50
N THR A 59 7.42 13.55 9.77
CA THR A 59 7.99 14.53 10.69
C THR A 59 9.47 14.22 10.99
N LYS A 60 10.24 15.23 11.38
CA LYS A 60 11.67 15.04 11.73
C LYS A 60 11.84 14.05 12.88
N LYS A 61 10.95 14.07 13.88
CA LYS A 61 10.97 13.15 15.02
C LYS A 61 10.67 11.73 14.59
N PHE A 62 9.65 11.53 13.74
CA PHE A 62 9.34 10.20 13.21
C PHE A 62 10.48 9.65 12.33
N LYS A 63 11.11 10.50 11.50
CA LYS A 63 12.30 10.09 10.74
C LYS A 63 13.42 9.61 11.66
N LYS A 64 13.68 10.29 12.78
CA LYS A 64 14.69 9.86 13.77
C LYS A 64 14.34 8.50 14.39
N LEU A 65 13.06 8.23 14.68
CA LEU A 65 12.63 6.93 15.19
C LEU A 65 12.99 5.78 14.23
N LEU A 66 12.90 6.04 12.93
CA LEU A 66 13.24 5.08 11.87
C LEU A 66 14.76 4.96 11.61
N THR A 67 15.61 5.73 12.29
CA THR A 67 17.07 5.61 12.14
C THR A 67 17.63 4.47 12.99
N GLY A 68 18.67 3.80 12.49
CA GLY A 68 19.46 2.84 13.28
C GLY A 68 18.89 1.42 13.37
N GLY A 69 17.89 1.06 12.59
CA GLY A 69 17.37 -0.32 12.56
C GLY A 69 16.61 -0.68 11.29
N THR A 70 16.29 -1.96 11.15
CA THR A 70 15.45 -2.48 10.07
C THR A 70 14.00 -2.07 10.31
N TYR A 71 13.33 -1.52 9.31
CA TYR A 71 11.93 -1.09 9.43
C TYR A 71 11.16 -1.23 8.12
N VAL A 72 9.83 -1.28 8.25
CA VAL A 72 8.86 -1.14 7.17
C VAL A 72 7.82 -0.13 7.61
N PHE A 73 7.57 0.88 6.78
CA PHE A 73 6.65 1.97 7.05
C PHE A 73 5.73 2.19 5.86
N CYS A 74 4.43 2.18 6.11
CA CYS A 74 3.40 2.52 5.16
C CYS A 74 2.38 3.47 5.81
N HIS A 75 2.00 4.51 5.09
CA HIS A 75 0.99 5.46 5.53
C HIS A 75 -0.02 5.64 4.40
N LEU A 76 -1.31 5.51 4.76
CA LEU A 76 -2.44 5.53 3.86
C LEU A 76 -3.30 6.76 4.22
N PRO A 77 -3.01 7.95 3.67
CA PRO A 77 -3.76 9.15 4.01
C PRO A 77 -5.26 8.95 3.74
N SER A 78 -6.14 9.32 4.65
CA SER A 78 -7.60 9.06 4.56
C SER A 78 -8.02 7.60 4.79
N GLY A 79 -7.06 6.69 4.93
CA GLY A 79 -7.26 5.29 5.27
C GLY A 79 -7.87 4.43 4.16
N VAL A 80 -7.99 3.14 4.47
CA VAL A 80 -8.64 2.12 3.63
C VAL A 80 -9.58 1.29 4.46
N THR A 81 -10.83 1.21 4.01
CA THR A 81 -11.88 0.41 4.63
C THR A 81 -12.05 -0.92 3.90
N THR A 82 -12.17 -2.03 4.63
CA THR A 82 -12.37 -3.38 4.08
C THR A 82 -13.33 -4.20 4.94
N ASN A 83 -14.01 -5.19 4.36
CA ASN A 83 -14.87 -6.13 5.08
C ASN A 83 -14.05 -7.27 5.71
N SER A 84 -13.02 -6.92 6.46
CA SER A 84 -12.03 -7.85 7.02
C SER A 84 -12.43 -8.46 8.37
N VAL A 85 -13.61 -8.11 8.89
CA VAL A 85 -14.09 -8.58 10.19
C VAL A 85 -15.22 -9.58 9.97
N ASN A 86 -14.95 -10.87 10.23
CA ASN A 86 -15.97 -11.91 10.28
C ASN A 86 -16.07 -12.43 11.73
N ARG A 87 -17.22 -12.25 12.37
CA ARG A 87 -17.44 -12.46 13.82
C ARG A 87 -17.73 -13.92 14.19
N THR A 88 -17.20 -14.91 13.46
CA THR A 88 -17.36 -16.32 13.83
C THR A 88 -16.44 -16.77 14.97
N THR A 89 -15.45 -15.96 15.38
CA THR A 89 -14.67 -16.22 16.59
C THR A 89 -14.82 -15.09 17.60
N LEU A 90 -15.86 -15.22 18.43
CA LEU A 90 -16.19 -14.36 19.58
C LEU A 90 -15.11 -14.30 20.67
N ASN A 91 -13.97 -14.98 20.52
CA ASN A 91 -12.88 -14.95 21.48
C ASN A 91 -11.57 -14.54 20.78
N GLN A 92 -11.18 -13.28 21.01
CA GLN A 92 -9.87 -12.69 20.71
C GLN A 92 -9.37 -12.89 19.26
N GLN A 93 -9.86 -12.07 18.34
CA GLN A 93 -9.19 -11.92 17.05
C GLN A 93 -7.90 -11.14 17.27
N GLU A 94 -6.79 -11.85 17.45
CA GLU A 94 -5.47 -11.26 17.27
C GLU A 94 -5.40 -10.72 15.84
N ILE A 95 -5.35 -9.39 15.72
CA ILE A 95 -4.84 -8.76 14.51
C ILE A 95 -3.36 -9.08 14.47
N ILE A 96 -3.00 -10.25 13.94
CA ILE A 96 -1.60 -10.57 13.69
C ILE A 96 -1.14 -9.60 12.60
N SER A 97 -0.39 -8.60 13.03
CA SER A 97 0.24 -7.57 12.22
C SER A 97 1.75 -7.69 12.41
N GLY A 98 2.47 -8.07 11.36
CA GLY A 98 3.92 -8.21 11.41
C GLY A 98 4.46 -9.51 10.79
N PRO A 99 5.80 -9.68 10.79
CA PRO A 99 6.47 -10.88 10.32
C PRO A 99 6.29 -12.05 11.30
N ALA A 100 6.30 -13.28 10.81
CA ALA A 100 5.94 -14.46 11.61
C ALA A 100 7.03 -14.94 12.61
N ALA A 101 8.28 -14.49 12.50
CA ALA A 101 9.43 -15.19 13.12
C ALA A 101 10.48 -14.30 13.83
N GLU A 102 10.24 -13.00 14.01
CA GLU A 102 11.27 -12.07 14.51
C GLU A 102 10.79 -11.26 15.73
N LYS A 103 11.72 -10.71 16.52
CA LYS A 103 11.39 -9.73 17.57
C LYS A 103 11.19 -8.36 16.92
N PHE A 104 9.95 -7.90 16.84
CA PHE A 104 9.59 -6.61 16.25
C PHE A 104 8.62 -5.83 17.15
N SER A 105 8.62 -4.51 16.98
CA SER A 105 7.55 -3.64 17.44
C SER A 105 6.66 -3.31 16.23
N THR A 106 5.36 -3.47 16.38
CA THR A 106 4.38 -3.04 15.38
C THR A 106 3.46 -2.00 15.98
N GLY A 107 2.95 -1.11 15.14
CA GLY A 107 1.74 -0.39 15.46
C GLY A 107 0.95 -0.13 14.20
N THR A 108 -0.35 -0.18 14.38
CA THR A 108 -1.31 0.00 13.31
C THR A 108 -2.44 0.88 13.82
N PHE A 109 -2.82 1.86 13.00
CA PHE A 109 -3.97 2.68 13.29
C PHE A 109 -5.18 2.05 12.62
N VAL A 110 -5.96 1.39 13.45
CA VAL A 110 -7.17 0.65 13.10
C VAL A 110 -8.36 1.35 13.74
N LYS A 111 -9.36 1.69 12.92
CA LYS A 111 -10.68 2.11 13.37
C LYS A 111 -11.68 1.07 12.89
N PHE A 112 -12.46 0.50 13.80
CA PHE A 112 -13.62 -0.31 13.43
C PHE A 112 -14.79 0.63 13.14
N ASP A 113 -15.34 0.60 11.92
CA ASP A 113 -16.46 1.46 11.55
C ASP A 113 -17.81 0.78 11.85
N ASN A 114 -17.86 -0.54 11.73
CA ASN A 114 -18.98 -1.38 12.17
C ASN A 114 -18.50 -2.82 12.46
N ASP A 115 -19.45 -3.72 12.72
CA ASP A 115 -19.16 -5.14 13.04
C ASP A 115 -18.50 -5.94 11.90
N THR A 116 -18.46 -5.41 10.68
CA THR A 116 -17.94 -6.08 9.48
C THR A 116 -16.77 -5.34 8.84
N SER A 117 -16.58 -4.06 9.14
CA SER A 117 -15.64 -3.20 8.44
C SER A 117 -14.61 -2.54 9.37
N MET A 118 -13.41 -2.42 8.83
CA MET A 118 -12.27 -1.80 9.50
C MET A 118 -11.57 -0.84 8.55
N THR A 119 -11.35 0.39 9.00
CA THR A 119 -10.50 1.40 8.36
C THR A 119 -9.08 1.36 8.93
N ARG A 120 -8.09 1.28 8.04
CA ARG A 120 -6.67 1.37 8.38
C ARG A 120 -6.04 2.63 7.81
N ALA A 121 -5.39 3.42 8.66
CA ALA A 121 -4.74 4.67 8.24
C ALA A 121 -3.21 4.55 8.16
N GLN A 122 -2.58 3.73 9.02
CA GLN A 122 -1.13 3.62 9.07
C GLN A 122 -0.69 2.23 9.52
N PHE A 123 0.47 1.81 9.02
CA PHE A 123 1.13 0.56 9.37
C PHE A 123 2.63 0.80 9.50
N PHE A 124 3.20 0.42 10.63
CA PHE A 124 4.65 0.41 10.78
C PHE A 124 5.12 -0.83 11.55
N VAL A 125 6.28 -1.31 11.14
CA VAL A 125 7.02 -2.39 11.77
C VAL A 125 8.45 -1.93 11.93
N ILE A 126 8.95 -2.00 13.16
CA ILE A 126 10.33 -1.69 13.50
C ILE A 126 10.91 -2.97 14.11
N HIS A 127 11.98 -3.49 13.51
CA HIS A 127 12.62 -4.76 13.91
C HIS A 127 13.56 -4.57 15.10
N ARG A 128 13.02 -3.98 16.16
CA ARG A 128 13.60 -3.89 17.49
C ARG A 128 12.50 -3.55 18.50
N VAL A 129 12.79 -3.79 19.76
CA VAL A 129 11.95 -3.30 20.86
C VAL A 129 12.14 -1.78 20.98
N LEU A 130 11.05 -1.03 21.03
CA LEU A 130 11.06 0.41 21.25
C LEU A 130 11.09 0.73 22.75
N SER A 131 11.78 1.81 23.14
CA SER A 131 11.67 2.35 24.50
C SER A 131 10.29 2.96 24.74
N PRO A 132 9.84 3.15 26.00
CA PRO A 132 8.59 3.85 26.30
C PRO A 132 8.50 5.24 25.68
N GLU A 133 9.61 5.99 25.64
CA GLU A 133 9.69 7.31 25.01
C GLU A 133 9.51 7.21 23.49
N GLU A 134 10.11 6.20 22.86
CA GLU A 134 9.98 5.95 21.42
C GLU A 134 8.55 5.55 21.04
N VAL A 135 7.90 4.71 21.86
CA VAL A 135 6.47 4.38 21.70
C VAL A 135 5.60 5.64 21.82
N LYS A 136 5.92 6.53 22.76
CA LYS A 136 5.21 7.81 22.89
C LYS A 136 5.42 8.70 21.66
N ILE A 137 6.65 8.83 21.16
CA ILE A 137 6.94 9.59 19.93
C ILE A 137 6.17 9.02 18.74
N MET A 138 6.17 7.70 18.59
CA MET A 138 5.46 6.99 17.54
C MET A 138 3.96 7.30 17.56
N ASN A 139 3.33 7.22 18.73
CA ASN A 139 1.92 7.56 18.92
C ASN A 139 1.66 9.05 18.65
N ASP A 140 2.42 9.96 19.25
CA ASP A 140 2.21 11.40 19.13
C ASP A 140 2.41 11.92 17.69
N GLU A 141 3.41 11.39 16.98
CA GLU A 141 3.79 11.88 15.66
C GLU A 141 2.95 11.24 14.55
N SER A 142 2.42 10.04 14.76
CA SER A 142 1.51 9.39 13.80
C SER A 142 0.28 10.25 13.50
N HIS A 143 -0.32 10.87 14.51
CA HIS A 143 -1.48 11.77 14.37
C HIS A 143 -1.12 13.13 13.78
N LYS A 144 0.15 13.52 13.80
CA LYS A 144 0.66 14.82 13.31
C LYS A 144 1.25 14.73 11.90
N MET A 145 1.20 13.56 11.26
CA MET A 145 1.69 13.42 9.89
C MET A 145 0.93 14.34 8.95
N GLN A 146 1.68 15.27 8.35
CA GLN A 146 1.15 16.19 7.37
C GLN A 146 1.05 15.50 6.01
N THR A 147 0.14 15.96 5.17
CA THR A 147 0.03 15.52 3.78
C THR A 147 0.34 16.65 2.83
N GLN A 148 1.05 16.37 1.75
CA GLN A 148 1.20 17.27 0.61
C GLN A 148 0.30 16.81 -0.53
N ARG A 149 -0.25 17.76 -1.30
CA ARG A 149 -0.97 17.44 -2.52
C ARG A 149 -0.06 17.47 -3.74
N VAL A 150 -0.22 16.50 -4.63
CA VAL A 150 0.55 16.31 -5.86
C VAL A 150 -0.35 15.85 -7.02
N ASN A 151 0.12 15.97 -8.25
CA ASN A 151 -0.56 15.45 -9.43
C ASN A 151 -0.42 13.93 -9.54
N PHE A 152 -1.13 13.32 -10.50
CA PHE A 152 -1.19 11.86 -10.63
C PHE A 152 0.19 11.22 -10.89
N ALA A 153 1.00 11.79 -11.78
CA ALA A 153 2.34 11.29 -12.05
C ALA A 153 3.23 11.26 -10.79
N LYS A 154 3.29 12.39 -10.07
CA LYS A 154 4.06 12.47 -8.81
C LYS A 154 3.49 11.57 -7.72
N TYR A 155 2.18 11.34 -7.71
CA TYR A 155 1.56 10.39 -6.79
C TYR A 155 2.03 8.96 -7.07
N LEU A 156 2.05 8.54 -8.34
CA LEU A 156 2.55 7.22 -8.75
C LEU A 156 4.04 7.02 -8.44
N GLU A 157 4.85 8.08 -8.55
CA GLU A 157 6.27 8.07 -8.20
C GLU A 157 6.52 8.15 -6.69
N SER A 158 5.52 8.55 -5.91
CA SER A 158 5.68 8.72 -4.46
C SER A 158 5.81 7.36 -3.74
N PRO A 159 6.49 7.34 -2.57
CA PRO A 159 6.68 6.11 -1.79
C PRO A 159 5.35 5.50 -1.34
N ALA A 160 5.06 4.28 -1.78
CA ALA A 160 3.99 3.44 -1.25
C ALA A 160 4.40 2.86 0.12
N ILE A 161 5.65 2.41 0.18
CA ILE A 161 6.27 1.82 1.36
C ILE A 161 7.70 2.35 1.45
N LYS A 162 8.09 2.78 2.64
CA LYS A 162 9.49 3.07 2.99
C LYS A 162 10.03 1.94 3.84
N PHE A 163 11.28 1.58 3.63
CA PHE A 163 11.89 0.51 4.41
C PHE A 163 13.39 0.71 4.52
N ASN A 164 13.94 0.07 5.55
CA ASN A 164 15.35 -0.20 5.68
C ASN A 164 15.46 -1.69 5.97
N VAL A 165 16.01 -2.46 5.05
CA VAL A 165 16.15 -3.91 5.16
C VAL A 165 17.57 -4.26 4.80
N GLU A 166 18.19 -5.14 5.58
CA GLU A 166 19.51 -5.68 5.26
C GLU A 166 19.57 -6.19 3.82
N ASN A 167 20.67 -5.87 3.13
CA ASN A 167 20.91 -6.24 1.74
C ASN A 167 19.94 -5.63 0.72
N CYS A 168 19.23 -4.55 1.06
CA CYS A 168 18.49 -3.74 0.09
C CYS A 168 19.00 -2.29 0.07
N ASN A 169 19.50 -1.86 -1.10
CA ASN A 169 19.98 -0.50 -1.31
C ASN A 169 18.84 0.52 -1.54
N ALA A 170 17.60 0.06 -1.72
CA ALA A 170 16.46 0.93 -1.89
C ALA A 170 15.89 1.38 -0.54
N ALA A 171 15.58 2.67 -0.42
CA ALA A 171 14.94 3.22 0.77
C ALA A 171 13.40 3.15 0.73
N TYR A 172 12.82 2.86 -0.45
CA TYR A 172 11.39 2.79 -0.67
C TYR A 172 11.04 2.07 -1.99
N ILE A 173 9.77 1.71 -2.12
CA ILE A 173 9.13 1.31 -3.38
C ILE A 173 7.99 2.30 -3.66
N SER A 174 7.92 2.80 -4.90
CA SER A 174 6.88 3.74 -5.32
C SER A 174 5.53 3.03 -5.53
N ASN A 175 4.43 3.79 -5.61
CA ASN A 175 3.12 3.21 -5.96
C ASN A 175 3.16 2.49 -7.31
N GLU A 176 3.76 3.11 -8.32
CA GLU A 176 3.92 2.54 -9.66
C GLU A 176 4.72 1.22 -9.64
N GLU A 177 5.88 1.22 -8.98
CA GLU A 177 6.74 0.04 -8.93
C GLU A 177 6.05 -1.10 -8.15
N LEU A 178 5.41 -0.79 -7.02
CA LEU A 178 4.67 -1.79 -6.25
C LEU A 178 3.57 -2.46 -7.08
N ILE A 179 2.76 -1.67 -7.82
CA ILE A 179 1.68 -2.19 -8.68
C ILE A 179 2.26 -3.11 -9.75
N LYS A 180 3.30 -2.66 -10.47
CA LYS A 180 3.93 -3.43 -11.53
C LYS A 180 4.50 -4.74 -10.99
N ARG A 181 5.12 -4.71 -9.81
CA ARG A 181 5.68 -5.89 -9.14
C ARG A 181 4.61 -6.90 -8.76
N ILE A 182 3.55 -6.47 -8.09
CA ILE A 182 2.46 -7.37 -7.70
C ILE A 182 1.82 -7.99 -8.94
N ALA A 183 1.58 -7.18 -9.99
CA ALA A 183 0.97 -7.64 -11.23
C ALA A 183 1.88 -8.55 -12.08
N ASN A 184 3.20 -8.57 -11.84
CA ASN A 184 4.17 -9.43 -12.55
C ASN A 184 4.57 -10.65 -11.74
N GLU A 185 4.90 -10.49 -10.45
CA GLU A 185 5.47 -11.56 -9.61
C GLU A 185 4.44 -12.61 -9.18
N TYR A 186 3.15 -12.29 -9.25
CA TYR A 186 2.05 -13.20 -8.90
C TYR A 186 1.28 -13.72 -10.11
N ASP A 187 1.67 -13.31 -11.32
CA ASP A 187 1.22 -13.91 -12.56
C ASP A 187 2.17 -15.06 -12.90
N ALA A 188 1.76 -16.29 -12.59
CA ALA A 188 2.49 -17.51 -12.90
C ALA A 188 2.50 -17.84 -14.41
N SER A 189 2.57 -16.82 -15.28
CA SER A 189 2.27 -16.98 -16.71
C SER A 189 3.49 -17.00 -17.63
N HIS A 190 4.68 -16.50 -17.25
CA HIS A 190 5.90 -16.66 -18.06
C HIS A 190 7.13 -17.04 -17.22
N PRO A 191 7.79 -18.20 -17.45
CA PRO A 191 9.18 -18.38 -17.05
C PRO A 191 10.02 -17.42 -17.91
N SER A 192 10.36 -16.26 -17.36
CA SER A 192 11.11 -15.23 -18.08
C SER A 192 12.53 -15.70 -18.36
N ASN A 193 12.81 -16.12 -19.60
CA ASN A 193 14.13 -16.37 -20.17
C ASN A 193 14.61 -15.13 -20.95
N SER A 194 14.86 -14.01 -20.28
CA SER A 194 15.51 -12.85 -20.91
C SER A 194 16.42 -12.12 -19.92
N ASP A 195 17.72 -12.35 -20.07
CA ASP A 195 18.80 -11.95 -19.16
C ASP A 195 18.96 -10.43 -18.96
N SER A 196 18.32 -9.58 -19.77
CA SER A 196 18.43 -8.12 -19.67
C SER A 196 17.44 -7.46 -18.70
N ASP A 197 16.29 -8.08 -18.41
CA ASP A 197 15.32 -7.59 -17.42
C ASP A 197 15.62 -8.10 -16.00
N PHE A 198 16.55 -9.06 -15.87
CA PHE A 198 16.90 -9.72 -14.61
C PHE A 198 17.56 -8.81 -13.58
N GLU A 199 18.34 -7.80 -13.99
CA GLU A 199 19.09 -6.96 -13.05
C GLU A 199 18.18 -5.97 -12.29
N VAL A 200 17.25 -5.30 -12.98
CA VAL A 200 16.27 -4.41 -12.32
C VAL A 200 15.17 -5.24 -11.65
N ALA A 201 14.78 -6.38 -12.23
CA ALA A 201 13.84 -7.30 -11.60
C ALA A 201 14.37 -7.89 -10.28
N ASN A 202 15.68 -8.08 -10.10
CA ASN A 202 16.18 -8.68 -8.86
C ASN A 202 16.24 -7.74 -7.65
N ILE A 203 16.55 -6.45 -7.83
CA ILE A 203 16.80 -5.51 -6.70
C ILE A 203 15.59 -5.38 -5.77
N PHE A 204 14.39 -5.44 -6.33
CA PHE A 204 13.14 -5.32 -5.58
C PHE A 204 12.41 -6.63 -5.35
N SER A 205 12.86 -7.75 -5.93
CA SER A 205 12.22 -9.07 -5.71
C SER A 205 12.36 -9.53 -4.26
N GLY A 206 13.55 -9.36 -3.66
CA GLY A 206 13.80 -9.65 -2.24
C GLY A 206 12.94 -8.80 -1.31
N PRO A 207 12.97 -7.46 -1.44
CA PRO A 207 12.09 -6.56 -0.70
C PRO A 207 10.61 -6.86 -0.90
N THR A 208 10.14 -7.10 -2.12
CA THR A 208 8.71 -7.38 -2.41
C THR A 208 8.28 -8.70 -1.79
N LYS A 209 9.09 -9.76 -1.90
CA LYS A 209 8.83 -11.03 -1.20
C LYS A 209 8.81 -10.86 0.31
N LYS A 210 9.77 -10.12 0.88
CA LYS A 210 9.77 -9.81 2.33
C LYS A 210 8.55 -8.97 2.73
N MET A 211 8.12 -8.05 1.87
CA MET A 211 6.91 -7.23 2.09
C MET A 211 5.63 -8.07 2.11
N MET A 212 5.53 -9.07 1.24
CA MET A 212 4.40 -10.00 1.20
C MET A 212 4.33 -10.93 2.41
N GLN A 213 5.42 -11.06 3.17
CA GLN A 213 5.42 -11.77 4.46
C GLN A 213 4.77 -10.97 5.58
N TYR A 214 4.70 -9.62 5.49
CA TYR A 214 4.01 -8.83 6.49
C TYR A 214 2.51 -8.97 6.28
N LYS A 215 1.89 -9.78 7.14
CA LYS A 215 0.45 -9.94 7.15
C LYS A 215 -0.17 -8.90 8.06
N CYS A 216 -1.40 -8.56 7.71
CA CYS A 216 -2.20 -7.53 8.33
C CYS A 216 -3.65 -8.02 8.23
N ALA A 217 -4.22 -8.49 9.35
CA ALA A 217 -5.50 -9.19 9.35
C ALA A 217 -5.58 -10.36 8.33
N LYS A 218 -4.55 -11.21 8.29
CA LYS A 218 -4.42 -12.40 7.42
C LYS A 218 -4.09 -12.16 5.95
N LEU A 219 -4.24 -10.93 5.43
CA LEU A 219 -3.81 -10.57 4.07
C LEU A 219 -2.46 -9.84 4.09
N PRO A 220 -1.68 -9.94 2.99
CA PRO A 220 -0.38 -9.29 2.91
C PRO A 220 -0.54 -7.76 2.86
N LEU A 221 0.39 -7.01 3.45
CA LEU A 221 0.36 -5.54 3.50
C LEU A 221 0.11 -4.89 2.11
N PRO A 222 0.72 -5.37 1.01
CA PRO A 222 0.42 -4.89 -0.34
C PRO A 222 -1.07 -4.91 -0.75
N TYR A 223 -1.89 -5.79 -0.19
CA TYR A 223 -3.34 -5.77 -0.40
C TYR A 223 -3.98 -4.44 0.02
N PHE A 224 -3.65 -3.97 1.24
CA PHE A 224 -4.22 -2.71 1.74
C PHE A 224 -3.69 -1.50 0.97
N ILE A 225 -2.47 -1.58 0.47
CA ILE A 225 -1.85 -0.49 -0.29
C ILE A 225 -2.47 -0.39 -1.69
N THR A 226 -2.68 -1.52 -2.37
CA THR A 226 -3.36 -1.52 -3.67
C THR A 226 -4.81 -1.02 -3.55
N LEU A 227 -5.53 -1.45 -2.51
CA LEU A 227 -6.83 -0.88 -2.19
C LEU A 227 -6.78 0.62 -1.96
N HIS A 228 -5.76 1.12 -1.25
CA HIS A 228 -5.60 2.55 -1.00
C HIS A 228 -5.40 3.34 -2.29
N ILE A 229 -4.50 2.85 -3.15
CA ILE A 229 -4.21 3.47 -4.44
C ILE A 229 -5.47 3.51 -5.29
N ALA A 230 -6.19 2.38 -5.39
CA ALA A 230 -7.43 2.30 -6.13
C ALA A 230 -8.47 3.29 -5.61
N LYS A 231 -8.69 3.33 -4.29
CA LYS A 231 -9.61 4.28 -3.66
C LYS A 231 -9.26 5.73 -3.99
N ASN A 232 -7.99 6.11 -3.86
CA ASN A 232 -7.57 7.47 -4.17
C ASN A 232 -7.81 7.83 -5.65
N ILE A 233 -7.53 6.92 -6.59
CA ILE A 233 -7.80 7.15 -8.01
C ILE A 233 -9.30 7.35 -8.23
N LEU A 234 -10.13 6.48 -7.64
CA LEU A 234 -11.59 6.55 -7.76
C LEU A 234 -12.13 7.86 -7.21
N ASP A 235 -11.81 8.18 -5.96
CA ASP A 235 -12.28 9.39 -5.27
C ASP A 235 -11.85 10.68 -6.00
N GLN A 236 -10.58 10.75 -6.45
CA GLN A 236 -10.04 11.99 -7.02
C GLN A 236 -10.44 12.20 -8.49
N LEU A 237 -10.80 11.13 -9.21
CA LEU A 237 -11.14 11.20 -10.64
C LEU A 237 -12.63 10.98 -10.94
N GLU A 238 -13.46 10.77 -9.92
CA GLU A 238 -14.93 10.59 -10.04
C GLU A 238 -15.56 11.70 -10.91
N SER A 239 -15.32 12.96 -10.57
CA SER A 239 -15.87 14.12 -11.30
C SER A 239 -15.44 14.23 -12.77
N THR A 240 -14.37 13.52 -13.16
CA THR A 240 -13.82 13.50 -14.51
C THR A 240 -14.44 12.41 -15.37
N PHE A 241 -14.76 11.25 -14.78
CA PHE A 241 -15.13 10.03 -15.53
C PHE A 241 -16.54 9.49 -15.26
N GLU A 242 -17.27 10.03 -14.27
CA GLU A 242 -18.70 9.71 -14.02
C GLU A 242 -19.67 10.76 -14.62
N ARG A 243 -19.21 11.59 -15.58
CA ARG A 243 -20.07 12.47 -16.40
C ARG A 243 -20.49 11.78 -17.70
#